data_AF-A0A844YZZ6-F1
#
_entry.id   AF-A0A844YZZ6-F1
#
_cell.length_a   1.000
_cell.length_b   1.000
_cell.length_c   1.000
_cell.angle_alpha   90.00
_cell.angle_beta   90.00
_cell.angle_gamma   90.00
#
_symmetry.space_group_name_H-M   'P 1'
#
loop_
_entity.id
_entity.type
_entity.pdbx_description
1 polymer ?
#
loop_
_entity_poly.entity_id
_entity_poly.type
_entity_poly.pdbx_seq_one_letter_code
_entity_poly.pdbx_strand_id
1 'polypeptide(L)'
;MSLTTAFSGFGRTGGSAPGQRIVTTKPPQPRNGRHTRIVDYRRSALLLARLRALMVGGAFVAVAGVAVLRIGWLGVVQPAPAQASMAEALLPPRGELTDRNGVPLARAFPAYALWFNPQAMDDGGAPLVKSPQQVAAELKAIFPDLDEVELVEKLTGGEPVYLRRRVLPEDANRVQDIGELALELPRERDRYYPQGALAAHVLGYLQDGQGRVGMEQVLNDRLTDPATRGQPTALSIDVRVQGALEDELSRGMQVVNAVGAAGLVLDVDSGEVLAMASLPQFDPNHVQPSDLMSPPGTEGGPTMPRVFNRVTNQVYELGSTFKPLTVAAAIDTGSITNLARTYQASNPIRFGSMSIGDSHASAPYLNAPQALIHSSNIVTAQIADEMGPAVLRRYMIDMGMNERPYIELPGRGAPLWPRGDWARITGMTVGFGHGIAVTPLNLASAYAAMVNGGVWRPATLQRVEPGHAPRGRRVFKASTSARMNQLLRMIAVYGTGRNADAPGFRVGGKTGSAEKPGANGYRKSSLVATFAAAFPMDQPRYVVIIMLDEPQGTAASSFQRTAAWNAAPIVKRLIPRIGPQLGVLPDESRDIDLTDLEPLVGGGGD
;
A
#
# COMPACT_ATOMS: atom_id res chain seq x y z
N MET A 1 -16.70 -55.19 -16.92
CA MET A 1 -16.34 -56.49 -16.31
C MET A 1 -17.18 -56.63 -15.05
N SER A 2 -18.38 -57.21 -15.19
CA SER A 2 -18.75 -58.59 -14.78
C SER A 2 -18.96 -58.68 -13.26
N LEU A 3 -20.22 -58.71 -12.78
CA LEU A 3 -21.07 -59.90 -12.54
C LEU A 3 -20.65 -60.61 -11.21
N THR A 4 -21.45 -61.14 -10.29
CA THR A 4 -22.89 -61.15 -9.91
C THR A 4 -22.99 -62.03 -8.64
N THR A 5 -24.13 -61.93 -7.94
CA THR A 5 -24.90 -63.02 -7.28
C THR A 5 -24.58 -63.52 -5.88
N ALA A 6 -25.59 -63.31 -5.02
CA ALA A 6 -26.00 -64.13 -3.90
C ALA A 6 -26.51 -65.51 -4.33
N PHE A 7 -26.62 -66.49 -3.40
CA PHE A 7 -27.88 -67.20 -3.11
C PHE A 7 -27.74 -68.20 -1.94
N SER A 8 -28.92 -68.53 -1.39
CA SER A 8 -29.32 -69.37 -0.27
C SER A 8 -28.99 -70.87 -0.30
N GLY A 9 -29.24 -71.58 0.80
CA GLY A 9 -29.53 -73.03 0.75
C GLY A 9 -29.83 -73.70 2.10
N PHE A 10 -31.12 -73.95 2.37
CA PHE A 10 -31.66 -74.82 3.43
C PHE A 10 -31.58 -76.31 3.03
N GLY A 11 -31.55 -77.23 4.01
CA GLY A 11 -31.63 -78.68 3.76
C GLY A 11 -32.07 -79.52 4.98
N ARG A 12 -33.33 -79.96 4.93
CA ARG A 12 -34.08 -80.94 5.75
C ARG A 12 -33.58 -82.39 5.44
N THR A 13 -33.86 -83.51 6.14
CA THR A 13 -35.13 -84.15 6.59
C THR A 13 -34.86 -85.46 7.39
N GLY A 14 -35.85 -85.88 8.21
CA GLY A 14 -36.26 -87.29 8.43
C GLY A 14 -35.86 -87.91 9.79
N GLY A 15 -36.71 -88.46 10.65
CA GLY A 15 -38.13 -88.81 10.59
C GLY A 15 -38.34 -90.21 11.22
N SER A 16 -39.06 -90.32 12.33
CA SER A 16 -40.04 -91.39 12.66
C SER A 16 -40.38 -91.46 14.17
N ALA A 17 -41.68 -91.38 14.45
CA ALA A 17 -42.37 -91.76 15.70
C ALA A 17 -42.75 -93.27 15.63
N PRO A 18 -43.56 -93.89 16.53
CA PRO A 18 -44.34 -93.36 17.67
C PRO A 18 -44.35 -94.28 18.93
N GLY A 19 -45.11 -93.87 19.96
CA GLY A 19 -45.67 -94.83 20.94
C GLY A 19 -45.71 -94.36 22.40
N GLN A 20 -46.77 -93.66 22.78
CA GLN A 20 -47.17 -93.52 24.19
C GLN A 20 -47.89 -94.78 24.68
N ARG A 21 -47.69 -95.19 25.94
CA ARG A 21 -48.74 -95.66 26.88
C ARG A 21 -48.21 -95.87 28.32
N ILE A 22 -48.84 -95.16 29.25
CA ILE A 22 -49.42 -95.63 30.53
C ILE A 22 -48.50 -96.04 31.73
N VAL A 23 -48.37 -95.09 32.68
CA VAL A 23 -48.81 -95.13 34.11
C VAL A 23 -48.19 -96.14 35.14
N THR A 24 -47.55 -95.54 36.16
CA THR A 24 -47.45 -95.85 37.63
C THR A 24 -46.54 -96.94 38.26
N THR A 25 -45.54 -96.42 38.99
CA THR A 25 -45.12 -96.61 40.42
C THR A 25 -44.63 -97.95 41.04
N LYS A 26 -43.31 -97.95 41.40
CA LYS A 26 -42.57 -98.38 42.64
C LYS A 26 -42.66 -99.86 43.14
N PRO A 27 -41.76 -100.37 44.02
CA PRO A 27 -40.41 -100.00 44.58
C PRO A 27 -39.41 -101.22 44.54
N PRO A 28 -38.39 -101.47 45.42
CA PRO A 28 -37.40 -100.67 46.20
C PRO A 28 -35.89 -101.02 45.90
N GLN A 29 -34.95 -100.39 46.64
CA GLN A 29 -33.46 -100.49 46.55
C GLN A 29 -32.83 -101.84 47.00
N PRO A 30 -31.50 -102.04 46.76
CA PRO A 30 -30.55 -101.91 47.89
C PRO A 30 -29.20 -101.21 47.60
N ARG A 31 -28.54 -100.81 48.69
CA ARG A 31 -27.29 -100.02 48.85
C ARG A 31 -26.00 -100.83 48.65
N ASN A 32 -24.97 -100.24 48.04
CA ASN A 32 -23.65 -99.92 48.64
C ASN A 32 -22.54 -99.74 47.59
N GLY A 33 -21.69 -98.72 47.77
CA GLY A 33 -20.47 -98.51 46.97
C GLY A 33 -20.06 -97.04 46.84
N ARG A 34 -19.88 -96.33 47.97
CA ARG A 34 -19.55 -94.90 47.97
C ARG A 34 -18.32 -94.63 48.85
N HIS A 35 -17.14 -95.05 48.41
CA HIS A 35 -15.89 -94.67 49.10
C HIS A 35 -14.66 -94.31 48.25
N THR A 36 -14.73 -94.30 46.91
CA THR A 36 -13.54 -94.01 46.08
C THR A 36 -13.72 -92.93 45.00
N ARG A 37 -14.69 -92.01 45.15
CA ARG A 37 -14.98 -90.98 44.11
C ARG A 37 -15.18 -89.54 44.60
N ILE A 38 -14.69 -89.19 45.81
CA ILE A 38 -14.90 -87.84 46.39
C ILE A 38 -13.62 -86.98 46.40
N VAL A 39 -12.44 -87.57 46.19
CA VAL A 39 -11.16 -86.82 46.25
C VAL A 39 -10.83 -86.07 44.93
N ASP A 40 -11.30 -86.54 43.77
CA ASP A 40 -10.98 -85.92 42.48
C ASP A 40 -11.85 -84.71 42.12
N TYR A 41 -13.11 -84.64 42.56
CA TYR A 41 -14.01 -83.55 42.17
C TYR A 41 -13.64 -82.22 42.86
N ARG A 42 -13.21 -82.26 44.13
CA ARG A 42 -12.76 -81.07 44.87
C ARG A 42 -11.44 -80.50 44.33
N ARG A 43 -10.48 -81.35 43.94
CA ARG A 43 -9.21 -80.90 43.31
C ARG A 43 -9.45 -80.30 41.92
N SER A 44 -10.30 -80.92 41.11
CA SER A 44 -10.64 -80.45 39.76
C SER A 44 -11.40 -79.11 39.78
N ALA A 45 -12.36 -78.95 40.70
CA ALA A 45 -13.11 -77.70 40.86
C ALA A 45 -12.23 -76.54 41.36
N LEU A 46 -11.30 -76.81 42.29
CA LEU A 46 -10.34 -75.81 42.77
C LEU A 46 -9.33 -75.40 41.68
N LEU A 47 -8.88 -76.33 40.84
CA LEU A 47 -8.00 -76.03 39.71
C LEU A 47 -8.71 -75.19 38.65
N LEU A 48 -9.95 -75.53 38.28
CA LEU A 48 -10.75 -74.72 37.34
C LEU A 48 -11.06 -73.33 37.88
N ALA A 49 -11.36 -73.20 39.19
CA ALA A 49 -11.59 -71.90 39.82
C ALA A 49 -10.32 -71.03 39.84
N ARG A 50 -9.16 -71.61 40.15
CA ARG A 50 -7.86 -70.91 40.08
C ARG A 50 -7.52 -70.50 38.65
N LEU A 51 -7.79 -71.35 37.67
CA LEU A 51 -7.51 -71.06 36.27
C LEU A 51 -8.42 -69.95 35.72
N ARG A 52 -9.70 -69.92 36.13
CA ARG A 52 -10.61 -68.80 35.82
C ARG A 52 -10.19 -67.50 36.50
N ALA A 53 -9.77 -67.56 37.77
CA ALA A 53 -9.27 -66.38 38.48
C ALA A 53 -7.99 -65.83 37.83
N LEU A 54 -7.08 -66.70 37.39
CA LEU A 54 -5.89 -66.31 36.63
C LEU A 54 -6.22 -65.73 35.25
N MET A 55 -7.21 -66.28 34.55
CA MET A 55 -7.67 -65.73 33.26
C MET A 55 -8.28 -64.34 33.43
N VAL A 56 -9.12 -64.13 34.45
CA VAL A 56 -9.70 -62.80 34.75
C VAL A 56 -8.62 -61.81 35.19
N GLY A 57 -7.69 -62.25 36.05
CA GLY A 57 -6.53 -61.44 36.44
C GLY A 57 -5.65 -61.06 35.26
N GLY A 58 -5.38 -62.01 34.36
CA GLY A 58 -4.63 -61.78 33.12
C GLY A 58 -5.33 -60.81 32.18
N ALA A 59 -6.65 -60.93 32.00
CA ALA A 59 -7.44 -59.99 31.21
C ALA A 59 -7.41 -58.58 31.80
N PHE A 60 -7.49 -58.45 33.12
CA PHE A 60 -7.39 -57.16 33.81
C PHE A 60 -6.02 -56.51 33.62
N VAL A 61 -4.94 -57.29 33.74
CA VAL A 61 -3.56 -56.82 33.47
C VAL A 61 -3.39 -56.40 32.01
N ALA A 62 -3.97 -57.13 31.06
CA ALA A 62 -3.91 -56.78 29.66
C ALA A 62 -4.64 -55.45 29.37
N VAL A 63 -5.84 -55.25 29.92
CA VAL A 63 -6.59 -53.99 29.77
C VAL A 63 -5.84 -52.82 30.42
N ALA A 64 -5.28 -53.03 31.62
CA ALA A 64 -4.46 -52.03 32.30
C ALA A 64 -3.19 -51.69 31.48
N GLY A 65 -2.54 -52.71 30.90
CA GLY A 65 -1.39 -52.52 30.03
C GLY A 65 -1.70 -51.71 28.78
N VAL A 66 -2.85 -51.98 28.13
CA VAL A 66 -3.32 -51.19 26.98
C VAL A 66 -3.64 -49.75 27.39
N ALA A 67 -4.24 -49.53 28.56
CA ALA A 67 -4.52 -48.19 29.06
C ALA A 67 -3.23 -47.39 29.33
N VAL A 68 -2.23 -48.00 29.98
CA VAL A 68 -0.93 -47.37 30.25
C VAL A 68 -0.18 -47.08 28.96
N LEU A 69 -0.16 -48.02 28.00
CA LEU A 69 0.41 -47.80 26.67
C LEU A 69 -0.27 -46.66 25.94
N ARG A 70 -1.60 -46.56 26.03
CA ARG A 70 -2.37 -45.49 25.40
C ARG A 70 -2.11 -44.13 26.06
N ILE A 71 -1.95 -44.08 27.38
CA ILE A 71 -1.57 -42.86 28.11
C ILE A 71 -0.14 -42.43 27.73
N GLY A 72 0.80 -43.38 27.67
CA GLY A 72 2.17 -43.11 27.23
C GLY A 72 2.24 -42.63 25.78
N TRP A 73 1.47 -43.26 24.88
CA TRP A 73 1.34 -42.85 23.49
C TRP A 73 0.77 -41.43 23.36
N LEU A 74 -0.31 -41.12 24.09
CA LEU A 74 -0.89 -39.79 24.11
C LEU A 74 0.09 -38.74 24.66
N GLY A 75 0.90 -39.08 25.66
CA GLY A 75 1.91 -38.17 26.23
C GLY A 75 3.14 -37.92 25.34
N VAL A 76 3.45 -38.83 24.40
CA VAL A 76 4.60 -38.68 23.48
C VAL A 76 4.19 -38.12 22.13
N VAL A 77 2.99 -38.46 21.64
CA VAL A 77 2.55 -38.13 20.27
C VAL A 77 1.71 -36.85 20.22
N GLN A 78 1.03 -36.47 21.30
CA GLN A 78 0.44 -35.14 21.36
C GLN A 78 1.50 -34.15 21.87
N PRO A 79 1.94 -33.17 21.05
CA PRO A 79 2.70 -32.06 21.60
C PRO A 79 1.83 -31.43 22.70
N ALA A 80 2.41 -31.23 23.90
CA ALA A 80 1.72 -30.51 24.96
C ALA A 80 1.15 -29.21 24.37
N PRO A 81 -0.11 -28.81 24.69
CA PRO A 81 -0.64 -27.56 24.21
C PRO A 81 0.37 -26.49 24.60
N ALA A 82 0.97 -25.84 23.61
CA ALA A 82 1.95 -24.81 23.85
C ALA A 82 1.28 -23.82 24.81
N GLN A 83 1.72 -23.80 26.07
CA GLN A 83 1.36 -22.74 26.99
C GLN A 83 2.02 -21.49 26.42
N ALA A 84 1.32 -20.84 25.47
CA ALA A 84 1.64 -19.50 25.07
C ALA A 84 1.72 -18.71 26.38
N SER A 85 2.92 -18.19 26.69
CA SER A 85 3.11 -17.43 27.91
C SER A 85 2.06 -16.32 27.97
N MET A 86 1.61 -15.91 29.14
CA MET A 86 0.62 -14.81 29.24
C MET A 86 1.09 -13.54 28.50
N ALA A 87 2.40 -13.36 28.36
CA ALA A 87 3.01 -12.33 27.51
C ALA A 87 2.73 -12.54 26.00
N GLU A 88 2.78 -13.77 25.50
CA GLU A 88 2.51 -14.10 24.10
C GLU A 88 1.02 -13.97 23.74
N ALA A 89 0.11 -14.22 24.70
CA ALA A 89 -1.32 -13.96 24.53
C ALA A 89 -1.66 -12.46 24.47
N LEU A 90 -0.82 -11.59 25.04
CA LEU A 90 -0.95 -10.13 24.99
C LEU A 90 -0.32 -9.51 23.74
N LEU A 91 0.51 -10.26 23.00
CA LEU A 91 1.11 -9.75 21.76
C LEU A 91 0.04 -9.62 20.68
N PRO A 92 0.01 -8.50 19.94
CA PRO A 92 -0.87 -8.38 18.81
C PRO A 92 -0.48 -9.42 17.75
N PRO A 93 -1.44 -9.96 16.99
CA PRO A 93 -1.15 -10.96 15.97
C PRO A 93 -0.26 -10.40 14.85
N ARG A 94 -0.29 -9.08 14.68
CA ARG A 94 0.52 -8.33 13.74
C ARG A 94 0.93 -6.98 14.35
N GLY A 95 2.20 -6.61 14.23
CA GLY A 95 2.76 -5.40 14.82
C GLY A 95 2.09 -4.12 14.33
N GLU A 96 2.07 -3.11 15.18
CA GLU A 96 1.48 -1.81 14.87
C GLU A 96 2.37 -1.00 13.91
N LEU A 97 1.75 -0.33 12.95
CA LEU A 97 2.40 0.73 12.16
C LEU A 97 1.98 2.08 12.71
N THR A 98 2.94 2.94 12.98
CA THR A 98 2.71 4.31 13.43
C THR A 98 3.31 5.32 12.46
N ASP A 99 2.84 6.55 12.55
CA ASP A 99 3.51 7.69 11.96
C ASP A 99 4.82 7.98 12.73
N ARG A 100 5.59 8.96 12.25
CA ARG A 100 6.86 9.35 12.87
C ARG A 100 6.74 9.86 14.30
N ASN A 101 5.55 10.31 14.70
CA ASN A 101 5.23 10.87 16.02
C ASN A 101 4.53 9.85 16.95
N GLY A 102 4.37 8.60 16.51
CA GLY A 102 3.73 7.54 17.29
C GLY A 102 2.21 7.47 17.15
N VAL A 103 1.62 8.20 16.21
CA VAL A 103 0.17 8.10 15.91
C VAL A 103 -0.11 6.79 15.18
N PRO A 104 -1.06 5.96 15.63
CA PRO A 104 -1.38 4.70 14.97
C PRO A 104 -1.92 4.89 13.54
N LEU A 105 -1.29 4.23 12.57
CA LEU A 105 -1.70 4.19 11.16
C LEU A 105 -2.34 2.85 10.80
N ALA A 106 -1.84 1.75 11.35
CA ALA A 106 -2.44 0.42 11.19
C ALA A 106 -2.21 -0.43 12.45
N ARG A 107 -3.28 -1.03 12.98
CA ARG A 107 -3.23 -1.85 14.18
C ARG A 107 -4.06 -3.11 14.00
N ALA A 108 -3.63 -4.18 14.66
CA ALA A 108 -4.46 -5.37 14.78
C ALA A 108 -5.36 -5.26 16.00
N PHE A 109 -6.62 -5.68 15.87
CA PHE A 109 -7.51 -5.85 17.01
C PHE A 109 -8.22 -7.22 16.95
N PRO A 110 -8.54 -7.83 18.10
CA PRO A 110 -9.35 -9.03 18.14
C PRO A 110 -10.78 -8.67 17.72
N ALA A 111 -11.23 -9.19 16.59
CA ALA A 111 -12.58 -8.98 16.07
C ALA A 111 -13.31 -10.33 15.94
N TYR A 112 -14.63 -10.30 15.88
CA TYR A 112 -15.41 -11.42 15.33
C TYR A 112 -15.75 -11.11 13.87
N ALA A 113 -15.96 -12.14 13.06
CA ALA A 113 -16.60 -12.01 11.76
C ALA A 113 -17.91 -12.78 11.78
N LEU A 114 -18.96 -12.23 11.15
CA LEU A 114 -20.21 -12.93 10.96
C LEU A 114 -20.13 -13.74 9.67
N TRP A 115 -20.11 -15.05 9.83
CA TRP A 115 -20.01 -16.04 8.77
C TRP A 115 -21.28 -16.87 8.70
N PHE A 116 -21.82 -17.06 7.50
CA PHE A 116 -22.91 -17.98 7.26
C PHE A 116 -22.35 -19.33 6.83
N ASN A 117 -22.61 -20.37 7.61
CA ASN A 117 -22.26 -21.75 7.30
C ASN A 117 -23.54 -22.58 7.07
N PRO A 118 -23.94 -22.84 5.81
CA PRO A 118 -25.16 -23.56 5.50
C PRO A 118 -25.13 -25.05 5.89
N GLN A 119 -23.93 -25.60 6.19
CA GLN A 119 -23.73 -26.99 6.62
C GLN A 119 -23.59 -27.13 8.13
N ALA A 120 -23.86 -26.08 8.91
CA ALA A 120 -23.73 -26.12 10.37
C ALA A 120 -24.71 -27.10 11.05
N MET A 121 -25.80 -27.45 10.37
CA MET A 121 -26.76 -28.46 10.86
C MET A 121 -26.47 -29.82 10.20
N ASP A 122 -25.97 -30.77 11.01
CA ASP A 122 -25.62 -32.15 10.60
C ASP A 122 -26.85 -33.05 10.29
N ASP A 123 -28.05 -32.48 10.17
CA ASP A 123 -29.31 -33.21 10.03
C ASP A 123 -29.88 -33.24 8.60
N GLY A 124 -29.23 -32.55 7.65
CA GLY A 124 -29.67 -32.44 6.25
C GLY A 124 -30.93 -31.59 6.06
N GLY A 125 -31.31 -30.79 7.08
CA GLY A 125 -32.44 -29.86 7.06
C GLY A 125 -32.14 -28.53 6.36
N ALA A 126 -33.06 -27.57 6.49
CA ALA A 126 -32.84 -26.20 6.00
C ALA A 126 -31.70 -25.54 6.79
N PRO A 127 -30.84 -24.71 6.16
CA PRO A 127 -29.69 -24.08 6.82
C PRO A 127 -30.00 -23.17 8.02
N LEU A 128 -31.25 -22.70 8.13
CA LEU A 128 -31.70 -21.78 9.18
C LEU A 128 -32.97 -22.34 9.82
N VAL A 129 -33.15 -22.08 11.11
CA VAL A 129 -34.36 -22.42 11.86
C VAL A 129 -35.48 -21.42 11.54
N LYS A 130 -35.15 -20.12 11.48
CA LYS A 130 -36.03 -19.02 11.06
C LYS A 130 -35.97 -18.83 9.54
N SER A 131 -36.93 -18.07 9.00
CA SER A 131 -36.88 -17.74 7.56
C SER A 131 -35.70 -16.81 7.26
N PRO A 132 -35.08 -16.89 6.07
CA PRO A 132 -34.00 -15.98 5.67
C PRO A 132 -34.38 -14.49 5.82
N GLN A 133 -35.65 -14.14 5.59
CA GLN A 133 -36.15 -12.77 5.74
C GLN A 133 -36.19 -12.33 7.20
N GLN A 134 -36.58 -13.22 8.12
CA GLN A 134 -36.57 -12.92 9.55
C GLN A 134 -35.13 -12.73 10.06
N VAL A 135 -34.22 -13.63 9.67
CA VAL A 135 -32.81 -13.53 10.05
C VAL A 135 -32.17 -12.26 9.49
N ALA A 136 -32.44 -11.92 8.22
CA ALA A 136 -31.94 -10.68 7.62
C ALA A 136 -32.46 -9.42 8.33
N ALA A 137 -33.74 -9.40 8.73
CA ALA A 137 -34.33 -8.29 9.49
C ALA A 137 -33.72 -8.15 10.90
N GLU A 138 -33.50 -9.27 11.60
CA GLU A 138 -32.82 -9.28 12.92
C GLU A 138 -31.36 -8.82 12.81
N LEU A 139 -30.63 -9.30 11.78
CA LEU A 139 -29.26 -8.86 11.51
C LEU A 139 -29.18 -7.37 11.17
N LYS A 140 -30.14 -6.84 10.40
CA LYS A 140 -30.23 -5.41 10.11
C LYS A 140 -30.58 -4.55 11.33
N ALA A 141 -31.35 -5.09 12.28
CA ALA A 141 -31.60 -4.42 13.55
C ALA A 141 -30.33 -4.32 14.43
N ILE A 142 -29.40 -5.26 14.28
CA ILE A 142 -28.07 -5.20 14.93
C ILE A 142 -27.13 -4.29 14.14
N PHE A 143 -27.11 -4.42 12.81
CA PHE A 143 -26.23 -3.70 11.88
C PHE A 143 -27.05 -2.87 10.88
N PRO A 144 -27.38 -1.61 11.19
CA PRO A 144 -28.24 -0.77 10.35
C PRO A 144 -27.68 -0.47 8.95
N ASP A 145 -26.38 -0.67 8.74
CA ASP A 145 -25.67 -0.45 7.49
C ASP A 145 -25.75 -1.62 6.50
N LEU A 146 -26.28 -2.78 6.91
CA LEU A 146 -26.45 -3.93 6.02
C LEU A 146 -27.70 -3.78 5.14
N ASP A 147 -27.56 -4.13 3.87
CA ASP A 147 -28.68 -4.24 2.94
C ASP A 147 -29.44 -5.56 3.18
N GLU A 148 -30.73 -5.44 3.47
CA GLU A 148 -31.60 -6.58 3.80
C GLU A 148 -31.83 -7.50 2.59
N VAL A 149 -31.91 -6.93 1.38
CA VAL A 149 -32.11 -7.69 0.15
C VAL A 149 -30.86 -8.51 -0.14
N GLU A 150 -29.69 -7.88 -0.04
CA GLU A 150 -28.39 -8.57 -0.22
C GLU A 150 -28.19 -9.68 0.83
N LEU A 151 -28.59 -9.46 2.08
CA LEU A 151 -28.54 -10.47 3.13
C LEU A 151 -29.44 -11.67 2.82
N VAL A 152 -30.68 -11.45 2.41
CA VAL A 152 -31.60 -12.54 2.05
C VAL A 152 -31.05 -13.36 0.88
N GLU A 153 -30.47 -12.70 -0.13
CA GLU A 153 -29.82 -13.39 -1.25
C GLU A 153 -28.66 -14.27 -0.77
N LYS A 154 -27.77 -13.74 0.08
CA LYS A 154 -26.64 -14.50 0.65
C LYS A 154 -27.08 -15.69 1.50
N LEU A 155 -28.10 -15.51 2.35
CA LEU A 155 -28.65 -16.56 3.21
C LEU A 155 -29.38 -17.66 2.42
N THR A 156 -29.95 -17.32 1.27
CA THR A 156 -30.67 -18.28 0.40
C THR A 156 -29.73 -18.97 -0.59
N GLY A 157 -28.55 -18.39 -0.87
CA GLY A 157 -27.60 -18.88 -1.87
C GLY A 157 -27.00 -20.26 -1.59
N GLY A 158 -27.11 -20.77 -0.36
CA GLY A 158 -26.67 -22.13 0.00
C GLY A 158 -25.15 -22.35 0.03
N GLU A 159 -24.36 -21.29 -0.16
CA GLU A 159 -22.90 -21.32 -0.13
C GLU A 159 -22.37 -20.64 1.15
N PRO A 160 -21.26 -21.13 1.73
CA PRO A 160 -20.61 -20.46 2.86
C PRO A 160 -20.13 -19.06 2.48
N VAL A 161 -20.51 -18.03 3.25
CA VAL A 161 -20.24 -16.63 2.88
C VAL A 161 -20.07 -15.71 4.09
N TYR A 162 -19.17 -14.72 3.96
CA TYR A 162 -19.08 -13.62 4.93
C TYR A 162 -20.28 -12.70 4.78
N LEU A 163 -21.06 -12.56 5.86
CA LEU A 163 -22.11 -11.56 5.93
C LEU A 163 -21.53 -10.21 6.38
N ARG A 164 -20.60 -10.23 7.33
CA ARG A 164 -19.94 -9.02 7.86
C ARG A 164 -18.59 -9.37 8.48
N ARG A 165 -17.61 -8.48 8.32
CA ARG A 165 -16.34 -8.51 9.08
C ARG A 165 -16.35 -7.41 10.14
N ARG A 166 -15.50 -7.52 11.17
CA ARG A 166 -15.37 -6.52 12.26
C ARG A 166 -16.61 -6.40 13.15
N VAL A 167 -17.16 -7.54 13.56
CA VAL A 167 -18.20 -7.58 14.58
C VAL A 167 -17.55 -7.36 15.96
N LEU A 168 -18.02 -6.35 16.68
CA LEU A 168 -17.60 -6.07 18.05
C LEU A 168 -18.07 -7.19 18.98
N PRO A 169 -17.37 -7.47 20.10
CA PRO A 169 -17.79 -8.51 21.03
C PRO A 169 -19.24 -8.37 21.53
N GLU A 170 -19.72 -7.14 21.73
CA GLU A 170 -21.10 -6.85 22.15
C GLU A 170 -22.12 -7.21 21.08
N ASP A 171 -21.87 -6.86 19.82
CA ASP A 171 -22.74 -7.23 18.70
C ASP A 171 -22.65 -8.72 18.37
N ALA A 172 -21.49 -9.34 18.57
CA ALA A 172 -21.33 -10.79 18.45
C ALA A 172 -22.25 -11.52 19.42
N ASN A 173 -22.36 -11.06 20.67
CA ASN A 173 -23.33 -11.61 21.63
C ASN A 173 -24.77 -11.43 21.13
N ARG A 174 -25.12 -10.25 20.63
CA ARG A 174 -26.47 -9.99 20.07
C ARG A 174 -26.80 -10.89 18.87
N VAL A 175 -25.81 -11.21 18.04
CA VAL A 175 -25.98 -12.16 16.93
C VAL A 175 -26.13 -13.59 17.45
N GLN A 176 -25.42 -13.99 18.50
CA GLN A 176 -25.64 -15.31 19.12
C GLN A 176 -27.05 -15.42 19.72
N ASP A 177 -27.60 -14.33 20.25
CA ASP A 177 -28.96 -14.27 20.80
C ASP A 177 -30.05 -14.49 19.73
N ILE A 178 -29.74 -14.35 18.44
CA ILE A 178 -30.64 -14.73 17.33
C ILE A 178 -30.96 -16.22 17.38
N GLY A 179 -30.02 -17.05 17.87
CA GLY A 179 -30.21 -18.49 18.08
C GLY A 179 -30.03 -19.35 16.83
N GLU A 180 -29.38 -18.84 15.78
CA GLU A 180 -29.11 -19.59 14.54
C GLU A 180 -27.71 -20.21 14.54
N LEU A 181 -27.64 -21.54 14.50
CA LEU A 181 -26.36 -22.27 14.47
C LEU A 181 -25.53 -22.01 13.21
N ALA A 182 -26.20 -21.73 12.08
CA ALA A 182 -25.54 -21.40 10.82
C ALA A 182 -24.93 -19.99 10.80
N LEU A 183 -25.19 -19.16 11.81
CA LEU A 183 -24.51 -17.88 12.01
C LEU A 183 -23.31 -18.09 12.94
N GLU A 184 -22.16 -18.35 12.34
CA GLU A 184 -20.91 -18.53 13.06
C GLU A 184 -20.22 -17.19 13.29
N LEU A 185 -19.53 -17.10 14.43
CA LEU A 185 -18.73 -15.93 14.81
C LEU A 185 -17.28 -16.33 15.07
N PRO A 186 -16.51 -16.73 14.03
CA PRO A 186 -15.08 -16.96 14.18
C PRO A 186 -14.38 -15.70 14.69
N ARG A 187 -13.43 -15.89 15.61
CA ARG A 187 -12.51 -14.82 16.02
C ARG A 187 -11.51 -14.61 14.90
N GLU A 188 -11.54 -13.43 14.30
CA GLU A 188 -10.61 -13.03 13.27
C GLU A 188 -9.57 -12.06 13.80
N ARG A 189 -8.38 -12.19 13.22
CA ARG A 189 -7.26 -11.29 13.45
C ARG A 189 -7.34 -10.19 12.40
N ASP A 190 -8.22 -9.22 12.63
CA ASP A 190 -8.42 -8.19 11.62
C ASP A 190 -7.40 -7.05 11.74
N ARG A 191 -7.06 -6.50 10.58
CA ARG A 191 -6.20 -5.33 10.46
C ARG A 191 -7.06 -4.11 10.20
N TYR A 192 -6.80 -3.07 10.98
CA TYR A 192 -7.56 -1.84 10.92
C TYR A 192 -6.67 -0.63 10.76
N TYR A 193 -7.16 0.32 9.98
CA TYR A 193 -6.49 1.56 9.64
C TYR A 193 -7.29 2.71 10.26
N PRO A 194 -6.92 3.19 11.47
CA PRO A 194 -7.71 4.17 12.21
C PRO A 194 -7.91 5.50 11.49
N GLN A 195 -6.98 5.84 10.59
CA GLN A 195 -7.03 7.06 9.78
C GLN A 195 -7.85 6.88 8.48
N GLY A 196 -8.57 5.77 8.32
CA GLY A 196 -9.35 5.46 7.13
C GLY A 196 -8.47 5.35 5.88
N ALA A 197 -8.80 6.13 4.87
CA ALA A 197 -8.09 6.17 3.59
C ALA A 197 -6.77 6.97 3.60
N LEU A 198 -6.43 7.64 4.71
CA LEU A 198 -5.22 8.43 4.82
C LEU A 198 -3.98 7.55 4.61
N ALA A 199 -3.06 8.00 3.75
CA ALA A 199 -1.83 7.28 3.40
C ALA A 199 -2.07 5.87 2.84
N ALA A 200 -3.23 5.57 2.25
CA ALA A 200 -3.59 4.23 1.78
C ALA A 200 -2.54 3.62 0.83
N HIS A 201 -1.93 4.41 -0.06
CA HIS A 201 -0.88 3.93 -0.98
C HIS A 201 0.48 3.71 -0.31
N VAL A 202 0.73 4.34 0.84
CA VAL A 202 1.90 4.09 1.68
C VAL A 202 1.67 2.80 2.46
N LEU A 203 0.55 2.71 3.16
CA LEU A 203 0.23 1.59 4.07
C LEU A 203 -0.04 0.31 3.28
N GLY A 204 -0.88 0.41 2.26
CA GLY A 204 -1.43 -0.73 1.56
C GLY A 204 -2.58 -1.38 2.31
N TYR A 205 -2.83 -2.65 2.01
CA TYR A 205 -3.90 -3.43 2.61
C TYR A 205 -3.50 -4.90 2.78
N LEU A 206 -4.28 -5.64 3.56
CA LEU A 206 -4.11 -7.07 3.74
C LEU A 206 -5.17 -7.84 2.95
N GLN A 207 -4.79 -9.03 2.53
CA GLN A 207 -5.71 -10.06 2.06
C GLN A 207 -5.26 -11.37 2.71
N ASP A 208 -6.19 -12.06 3.36
CA ASP A 208 -5.94 -13.34 4.06
C ASP A 208 -4.77 -13.28 5.05
N GLY A 209 -4.66 -12.16 5.79
CA GLY A 209 -3.61 -11.93 6.78
C GLY A 209 -2.24 -11.54 6.21
N GLN A 210 -2.08 -11.50 4.88
CA GLN A 210 -0.84 -11.14 4.20
C GLN A 210 -0.93 -9.74 3.60
N GLY A 211 0.13 -8.94 3.76
CA GLY A 211 0.22 -7.62 3.11
C GLY A 211 0.32 -7.76 1.59
N ARG A 212 -0.58 -7.12 0.84
CA ARG A 212 -0.66 -7.24 -0.62
C ARG A 212 0.11 -6.16 -1.38
N VAL A 213 0.13 -4.95 -0.84
CA VAL A 213 0.82 -3.77 -1.36
C VAL A 213 1.27 -2.90 -0.19
N GLY A 214 2.02 -1.82 -0.49
CA GLY A 214 2.42 -0.85 0.53
C GLY A 214 3.42 -1.38 1.56
N MET A 215 3.57 -0.66 2.66
CA MET A 215 4.42 -1.03 3.79
C MET A 215 3.91 -2.27 4.53
N GLU A 216 2.62 -2.60 4.44
CA GLU A 216 2.09 -3.86 4.94
C GLU A 216 2.72 -5.06 4.21
N GLN A 217 2.93 -4.97 2.90
CA GLN A 217 3.66 -6.01 2.16
C GLN A 217 5.14 -6.01 2.52
N VAL A 218 5.78 -4.84 2.55
CA VAL A 218 7.23 -4.74 2.78
C VAL A 218 7.63 -5.24 4.16
N LEU A 219 6.85 -4.87 5.17
CA LEU A 219 7.15 -5.19 6.57
C LEU A 219 6.47 -6.49 7.02
N ASN A 220 5.93 -7.31 6.11
CA ASN A 220 5.14 -8.48 6.48
C ASN A 220 5.84 -9.40 7.47
N ASP A 221 7.11 -9.70 7.24
CA ASP A 221 7.89 -10.59 8.10
C ASP A 221 8.12 -9.95 9.48
N ARG A 222 8.54 -8.68 9.53
CA ARG A 222 8.72 -7.93 10.78
C ARG A 222 7.43 -7.78 11.57
N LEU A 223 6.31 -7.58 10.89
CA LEU A 223 5.02 -7.37 11.52
C LEU A 223 4.42 -8.68 12.03
N THR A 224 4.83 -9.85 11.52
CA THR A 224 4.30 -11.15 11.95
C THR A 224 5.23 -11.93 12.87
N ASP A 225 6.53 -11.60 12.87
CA ASP A 225 7.53 -12.22 13.73
C ASP A 225 7.21 -12.00 15.23
N PRO A 226 7.03 -13.07 16.02
CA PRO A 226 6.82 -12.99 17.46
C PRO A 226 7.83 -12.14 18.23
N ALA A 227 9.08 -12.05 17.75
CA ALA A 227 10.13 -11.27 18.40
C ALA A 227 9.96 -9.75 18.22
N THR A 228 9.39 -9.30 17.10
CA THR A 228 9.29 -7.87 16.75
C THR A 228 7.87 -7.33 16.75
N ARG A 229 6.85 -8.16 16.57
CA ARG A 229 5.44 -7.73 16.47
C ARG A 229 4.88 -7.05 17.72
N GLY A 230 5.54 -7.19 18.87
CA GLY A 230 5.20 -6.44 20.08
C GLY A 230 5.63 -4.97 20.06
N GLN A 231 6.50 -4.58 19.13
CA GLN A 231 7.04 -3.22 19.03
C GLN A 231 6.41 -2.48 17.84
N PRO A 232 5.83 -1.28 18.06
CA PRO A 232 5.37 -0.44 16.97
C PRO A 232 6.50 -0.12 16.00
N THR A 233 6.20 -0.14 14.70
CA THR A 233 7.15 0.24 13.65
C THR A 233 6.74 1.60 13.10
N ALA A 234 7.56 2.62 13.37
CA ALA A 234 7.34 3.98 12.92
C ALA A 234 7.77 4.17 11.46
N LEU A 235 6.86 4.70 10.64
CA LEU A 235 7.14 5.18 9.30
C LEU A 235 7.62 6.65 9.35
N SER A 236 8.23 7.13 8.28
CA SER A 236 8.64 8.54 8.14
C SER A 236 7.46 9.51 7.98
N ILE A 237 6.27 8.98 7.65
CA ILE A 237 5.06 9.76 7.44
C ILE A 237 4.71 10.57 8.69
N ASP A 238 4.35 11.83 8.50
CA ASP A 238 3.69 12.64 9.53
C ASP A 238 2.20 12.75 9.18
N VAL A 239 1.34 12.23 10.06
CA VAL A 239 -0.11 12.18 9.80
C VAL A 239 -0.71 13.57 9.54
N ARG A 240 -0.15 14.62 10.15
CA ARG A 240 -0.65 15.99 10.03
C ARG A 240 -0.30 16.58 8.65
N VAL A 241 0.92 16.30 8.19
CA VAL A 241 1.41 16.71 6.87
C VAL A 241 0.70 15.92 5.77
N GLN A 242 0.53 14.61 5.97
CA GLN A 242 -0.21 13.74 5.05
C GLN A 242 -1.65 14.21 4.88
N GLY A 243 -2.36 14.50 5.99
CA GLY A 243 -3.74 14.96 5.94
C GLY A 243 -3.89 16.30 5.22
N ALA A 244 -2.97 17.25 5.47
CA ALA A 244 -2.96 18.52 4.75
C ALA A 244 -2.67 18.34 3.25
N LEU A 245 -1.75 17.44 2.88
CA LEU A 245 -1.45 17.13 1.48
C LEU A 245 -2.64 16.52 0.76
N GLU A 246 -3.26 15.46 1.31
CA GLU A 246 -4.40 14.80 0.69
C GLU A 246 -5.61 15.73 0.54
N ASP A 247 -5.91 16.54 1.56
CA ASP A 247 -7.02 17.50 1.53
C ASP A 247 -6.82 18.57 0.45
N GLU A 248 -5.65 19.21 0.39
CA GLU A 248 -5.37 20.24 -0.63
C GLU A 248 -5.27 19.65 -2.04
N LEU A 249 -4.73 18.44 -2.18
CA LEU A 249 -4.63 17.75 -3.46
C LEU A 249 -6.01 17.32 -3.97
N SER A 250 -6.87 16.80 -3.09
CA SER A 250 -8.25 16.40 -3.42
C SER A 250 -9.08 17.60 -3.83
N ARG A 251 -9.04 18.67 -3.04
CA ARG A 251 -9.68 19.95 -3.39
C ARG A 251 -9.19 20.47 -4.74
N GLY A 252 -7.87 20.46 -4.95
CA GLY A 252 -7.25 20.90 -6.20
C GLY A 252 -7.70 20.08 -7.41
N MET A 253 -7.72 18.74 -7.28
CA MET A 253 -8.17 17.82 -8.32
C MET A 253 -9.64 18.07 -8.70
N GLN A 254 -10.52 18.25 -7.71
CA GLN A 254 -11.95 18.52 -7.93
C GLN A 254 -12.19 19.86 -8.62
N VAL A 255 -11.51 20.94 -8.18
CA VAL A 255 -11.69 22.30 -8.72
C VAL A 255 -11.41 22.39 -10.22
N VAL A 256 -10.52 21.53 -10.73
CA VAL A 256 -10.12 21.52 -12.14
C VAL A 256 -10.58 20.26 -12.86
N ASN A 257 -11.43 19.43 -12.26
CA ASN A 257 -11.90 18.16 -12.82
C ASN A 257 -10.77 17.28 -13.38
N ALA A 258 -9.64 17.22 -12.68
CA ALA A 258 -8.51 16.38 -13.09
C ALA A 258 -8.87 14.89 -12.92
N VAL A 259 -8.31 14.04 -13.78
CA VAL A 259 -8.55 12.58 -13.77
C VAL A 259 -7.78 11.89 -12.64
N GLY A 260 -6.63 12.45 -12.26
CA GLY A 260 -5.86 11.97 -11.14
C GLY A 260 -4.92 13.03 -10.60
N ALA A 261 -4.34 12.75 -9.45
CA ALA A 261 -3.36 13.63 -8.82
C ALA A 261 -2.28 12.81 -8.10
N ALA A 262 -1.11 13.41 -7.94
CA ALA A 262 -0.01 12.87 -7.16
C ALA A 262 0.65 13.99 -6.37
N GLY A 263 1.00 13.71 -5.12
CA GLY A 263 1.65 14.67 -4.24
C GLY A 263 2.65 13.99 -3.33
N LEU A 264 3.74 14.69 -2.99
CA LEU A 264 4.65 14.23 -1.93
C LEU A 264 5.37 15.40 -1.26
N VAL A 265 5.78 15.17 0.00
CA VAL A 265 6.67 16.04 0.77
C VAL A 265 7.87 15.22 1.20
N LEU A 266 9.07 15.66 0.85
CA LEU A 266 10.33 14.95 1.10
C LEU A 266 11.30 15.84 1.88
N ASP A 267 11.90 15.29 2.93
CA ASP A 267 13.00 15.92 3.67
C ASP A 267 14.30 15.79 2.89
N VAL A 268 14.93 16.92 2.58
CA VAL A 268 16.09 16.94 1.67
C VAL A 268 17.37 16.41 2.30
N ASP A 269 17.46 16.36 3.63
CA ASP A 269 18.67 15.97 4.34
C ASP A 269 18.66 14.49 4.74
N SER A 270 17.49 13.91 5.02
CA SER A 270 17.37 12.49 5.36
C SER A 270 16.90 11.63 4.19
N GLY A 271 16.21 12.19 3.20
CA GLY A 271 15.50 11.43 2.18
C GLY A 271 14.16 10.86 2.68
N GLU A 272 13.75 11.18 3.90
CA GLU A 272 12.46 10.75 4.44
C GLU A 272 11.28 11.35 3.65
N VAL A 273 10.35 10.49 3.24
CA VAL A 273 9.08 10.91 2.67
C VAL A 273 8.11 11.16 3.82
N LEU A 274 7.78 12.43 4.05
CA LEU A 274 6.94 12.87 5.17
C LEU A 274 5.45 12.79 4.85
N ALA A 275 5.13 12.88 3.56
CA ALA A 275 3.79 12.65 3.05
C ALA A 275 3.87 12.18 1.59
N MET A 276 2.96 11.29 1.21
CA MET A 276 2.81 10.80 -0.17
C MET A 276 1.35 10.46 -0.46
N ALA A 277 0.77 11.12 -1.46
CA ALA A 277 -0.63 10.98 -1.83
C ALA A 277 -0.77 10.66 -3.32
N SER A 278 -1.72 9.77 -3.65
CA SER A 278 -2.11 9.43 -5.01
C SER A 278 -3.63 9.43 -5.08
N LEU A 279 -4.22 10.21 -5.98
CA LEU A 279 -5.66 10.32 -6.14
C LEU A 279 -6.11 9.82 -7.53
N PRO A 280 -7.30 9.21 -7.63
CA PRO A 280 -8.22 8.87 -6.52
C PRO A 280 -7.68 7.78 -5.59
N GLN A 281 -8.01 7.88 -4.30
CA GLN A 281 -7.60 6.92 -3.27
C GLN A 281 -8.62 5.80 -3.06
N PHE A 282 -8.19 4.77 -2.34
CA PHE A 282 -9.01 3.65 -1.87
C PHE A 282 -9.01 3.64 -0.34
N ASP A 283 -10.00 2.99 0.28
CA ASP A 283 -10.04 2.77 1.71
C ASP A 283 -9.42 1.39 2.03
N PRO A 284 -8.28 1.30 2.73
CA PRO A 284 -7.65 0.03 3.08
C PRO A 284 -8.50 -0.78 4.08
N ASN A 285 -9.48 -0.15 4.75
CA ASN A 285 -10.48 -0.86 5.54
C ASN A 285 -11.55 -1.54 4.69
N HIS A 286 -11.80 -1.05 3.47
CA HIS A 286 -12.89 -1.49 2.58
C HIS A 286 -12.43 -1.55 1.11
N VAL A 287 -11.51 -2.46 0.81
CA VAL A 287 -10.99 -2.63 -0.55
C VAL A 287 -12.03 -3.34 -1.42
N GLN A 288 -12.48 -2.67 -2.47
CA GLN A 288 -13.45 -3.20 -3.41
C GLN A 288 -12.76 -3.73 -4.68
N PRO A 289 -13.37 -4.67 -5.42
CA PRO A 289 -12.84 -5.13 -6.70
C PRO A 289 -12.58 -3.98 -7.70
N SER A 290 -13.42 -2.95 -7.67
CA SER A 290 -13.27 -1.74 -8.49
C SER A 290 -12.03 -0.89 -8.14
N ASP A 291 -11.48 -1.02 -6.92
CA ASP A 291 -10.22 -0.37 -6.55
C ASP A 291 -9.00 -1.06 -7.18
N LEU A 292 -9.12 -2.36 -7.48
CA LEU A 292 -8.07 -3.24 -8.00
C LEU A 292 -8.04 -3.29 -9.52
N MET A 293 -9.14 -2.95 -10.16
CA MET A 293 -9.30 -3.00 -11.62
C MET A 293 -9.19 -1.61 -12.23
N SER A 294 -8.66 -1.55 -13.45
CA SER A 294 -8.71 -0.33 -14.25
C SER A 294 -10.16 -0.08 -14.68
N PRO A 295 -10.73 1.11 -14.39
CA PRO A 295 -12.03 1.48 -14.92
C PRO A 295 -12.06 1.41 -16.46
N PRO A 296 -13.20 1.09 -17.09
CA PRO A 296 -13.38 1.26 -18.53
C PRO A 296 -13.00 2.69 -18.92
N GLY A 297 -12.09 2.83 -19.88
CA GLY A 297 -11.53 4.13 -20.24
C GLY A 297 -12.58 5.06 -20.86
N THR A 298 -12.61 6.33 -20.44
CA THR A 298 -13.10 7.43 -21.25
C THR A 298 -11.99 7.85 -22.23
N GLU A 299 -12.36 8.51 -23.33
CA GLU A 299 -11.41 8.99 -24.35
C GLU A 299 -10.26 9.80 -23.73
N GLY A 300 -9.09 9.17 -23.52
CA GLY A 300 -8.00 9.78 -22.72
C GLY A 300 -6.91 8.80 -22.28
N GLY A 301 -7.16 7.49 -22.29
CA GLY A 301 -6.17 6.46 -21.97
C GLY A 301 -6.63 5.53 -20.84
N PRO A 302 -5.82 4.55 -20.42
CA PRO A 302 -6.20 3.65 -19.35
C PRO A 302 -6.25 4.41 -18.01
N THR A 303 -7.42 4.48 -17.41
CA THR A 303 -7.57 4.91 -16.02
C THR A 303 -6.89 3.86 -15.13
N MET A 304 -5.93 4.28 -14.30
CA MET A 304 -5.24 3.36 -13.41
C MET A 304 -6.15 2.93 -12.25
N PRO A 305 -6.02 1.69 -11.72
CA PRO A 305 -6.73 1.26 -10.52
C PRO A 305 -6.47 2.23 -9.35
N ARG A 306 -7.41 2.32 -8.41
CA ARG A 306 -7.25 3.22 -7.24
C ARG A 306 -6.09 2.79 -6.34
N VAL A 307 -5.75 1.51 -6.28
CA VAL A 307 -4.56 1.02 -5.55
C VAL A 307 -3.23 1.42 -6.20
N PHE A 308 -3.24 1.89 -7.44
CA PHE A 308 -2.03 2.25 -8.16
C PHE A 308 -1.44 3.57 -7.64
N ASN A 309 -0.21 3.50 -7.13
CA ASN A 309 0.51 4.65 -6.61
C ASN A 309 1.15 5.46 -7.74
N ARG A 310 0.58 6.62 -8.08
CA ARG A 310 1.07 7.52 -9.13
C ARG A 310 2.44 8.15 -8.81
N VAL A 311 2.80 8.26 -7.53
CA VAL A 311 4.07 8.87 -7.10
C VAL A 311 5.27 7.96 -7.37
N THR A 312 5.10 6.65 -7.18
CA THR A 312 6.20 5.68 -7.29
C THR A 312 6.11 4.80 -8.52
N ASN A 313 4.92 4.54 -9.07
CA ASN A 313 4.73 3.58 -10.17
C ASN A 313 4.64 4.25 -11.54
N GLN A 314 3.97 5.40 -11.64
CA GLN A 314 3.70 6.04 -12.93
C GLN A 314 4.86 6.94 -13.34
N VAL A 315 5.20 6.88 -14.63
CA VAL A 315 6.21 7.73 -15.24
C VAL A 315 5.55 8.75 -16.16
N TYR A 316 6.09 9.97 -16.16
CA TYR A 316 5.57 11.10 -16.91
C TYR A 316 6.72 11.88 -17.53
N GLU A 317 6.48 12.48 -18.69
CA GLU A 317 7.30 13.60 -19.13
C GLU A 317 6.90 14.81 -18.26
N LEU A 318 7.79 15.27 -17.38
CA LEU A 318 7.48 16.32 -16.39
C LEU A 318 7.86 17.74 -16.90
N GLY A 319 8.32 17.83 -18.15
CA GLY A 319 8.51 19.07 -18.90
C GLY A 319 9.39 20.08 -18.17
N SER A 320 8.92 21.33 -18.12
CA SER A 320 9.73 22.48 -17.66
C SER A 320 10.24 22.39 -16.20
N THR A 321 9.81 21.42 -15.41
CA THR A 321 10.44 21.10 -14.11
C THR A 321 11.90 20.64 -14.26
N PHE A 322 12.33 20.23 -15.45
CA PHE A 322 13.72 19.84 -15.73
C PHE A 322 14.65 21.03 -15.98
N LYS A 323 14.12 22.21 -16.34
CA LYS A 323 14.95 23.37 -16.71
C LYS A 323 15.88 23.83 -15.58
N PRO A 324 15.42 23.93 -14.31
CA PRO A 324 16.33 24.23 -13.20
C PRO A 324 17.45 23.20 -13.06
N LEU A 325 17.17 21.91 -13.27
CA LEU A 325 18.19 20.85 -13.20
C LEU A 325 19.22 21.00 -14.33
N THR A 326 18.78 21.33 -15.54
CA THR A 326 19.65 21.59 -16.69
C THR A 326 20.53 22.82 -16.46
N VAL A 327 19.97 23.91 -15.94
CA VAL A 327 20.73 25.12 -15.59
C VAL A 327 21.70 24.84 -14.44
N ALA A 328 21.29 24.07 -13.43
CA ALA A 328 22.17 23.63 -12.35
C ALA A 328 23.39 22.87 -12.88
N ALA A 329 23.16 21.89 -13.77
CA ALA A 329 24.24 21.14 -14.42
C ALA A 329 25.17 22.06 -15.22
N ALA A 330 24.63 23.01 -15.98
CA ALA A 330 25.41 23.95 -16.78
C ALA A 330 26.24 24.93 -15.93
N ILE A 331 25.74 25.36 -14.77
CA ILE A 331 26.52 26.14 -13.80
C ILE A 331 27.62 25.26 -13.18
N ASP A 332 27.30 24.02 -12.81
CA ASP A 332 28.24 23.12 -12.13
C ASP A 332 29.43 22.73 -13.02
N THR A 333 29.18 22.49 -14.31
CA THR A 333 30.20 22.19 -15.31
C THR A 333 31.04 23.39 -15.71
N GLY A 334 30.56 24.61 -15.41
CA GLY A 334 31.14 25.85 -15.92
C GLY A 334 30.76 26.16 -17.37
N SER A 335 29.74 25.49 -17.93
CA SER A 335 29.16 25.88 -19.24
C SER A 335 28.47 27.25 -19.16
N ILE A 336 27.93 27.60 -17.99
CA ILE A 336 27.47 28.95 -17.66
C ILE A 336 28.33 29.51 -16.54
N THR A 337 29.17 30.49 -16.86
CA THR A 337 29.99 31.24 -15.88
C THR A 337 29.47 32.67 -15.64
N ASN A 338 28.67 33.20 -16.57
CA ASN A 338 28.08 34.53 -16.48
C ASN A 338 26.57 34.46 -16.70
N LEU A 339 25.79 34.70 -15.64
CA LEU A 339 24.32 34.69 -15.69
C LEU A 339 23.72 35.86 -16.46
N ALA A 340 24.48 36.91 -16.76
CA ALA A 340 24.04 38.03 -17.61
C ALA A 340 24.17 37.72 -19.11
N ARG A 341 24.89 36.66 -19.49
CA ARG A 341 25.03 36.25 -20.90
C ARG A 341 23.64 35.97 -21.49
N THR A 342 23.36 36.59 -22.62
CA THR A 342 22.08 36.42 -23.31
C THR A 342 22.15 35.40 -24.45
N TYR A 343 20.99 34.82 -24.75
CA TYR A 343 20.74 33.83 -25.78
C TYR A 343 19.59 34.31 -26.65
N GLN A 344 19.61 33.96 -27.94
CA GLN A 344 18.48 34.23 -28.85
C GLN A 344 17.24 33.46 -28.37
N ALA A 345 16.10 34.15 -28.24
CA ALA A 345 14.83 33.58 -27.80
C ALA A 345 13.67 33.76 -28.80
N SER A 346 13.79 34.63 -29.81
CA SER A 346 12.70 34.86 -30.78
C SER A 346 12.52 33.76 -31.82
N ASN A 347 13.60 33.10 -32.21
CA ASN A 347 13.60 32.20 -33.37
C ASN A 347 13.56 30.74 -32.90
N PRO A 348 12.57 29.94 -33.33
CA PRO A 348 12.55 28.53 -33.05
C PRO A 348 13.80 27.81 -33.58
N ILE A 349 14.34 26.89 -32.79
CA ILE A 349 15.49 26.06 -33.20
C ILE A 349 14.96 24.96 -34.10
N ARG A 350 15.43 24.92 -35.36
CA ARG A 350 15.04 23.91 -36.34
C ARG A 350 16.06 22.78 -36.39
N PHE A 351 15.60 21.54 -36.30
CA PHE A 351 16.42 20.34 -36.45
C PHE A 351 15.70 19.34 -37.36
N GLY A 352 16.02 19.34 -38.65
CA GLY A 352 15.26 18.59 -39.66
C GLY A 352 13.80 19.07 -39.72
N SER A 353 12.86 18.14 -39.56
CA SER A 353 11.41 18.45 -39.50
C SER A 353 10.92 18.91 -38.12
N MET A 354 11.76 18.81 -37.08
CA MET A 354 11.40 19.23 -35.72
C MET A 354 11.71 20.71 -35.49
N SER A 355 10.88 21.37 -34.70
CA SER A 355 11.04 22.75 -34.29
C SER A 355 10.85 22.88 -32.77
N ILE A 356 11.84 23.45 -32.08
CA ILE A 356 11.75 23.78 -30.66
C ILE A 356 11.35 25.25 -30.56
N GLY A 357 10.18 25.52 -29.98
CA GLY A 357 9.66 26.87 -29.77
C GLY A 357 9.18 27.09 -28.34
N ASP A 358 8.95 28.37 -28.03
CA ASP A 358 8.34 28.78 -26.77
C ASP A 358 6.82 28.95 -26.94
N SER A 359 6.07 28.76 -25.85
CA SER A 359 4.60 28.84 -25.88
C SER A 359 4.07 30.28 -26.01
N HIS A 360 4.91 31.27 -25.68
CA HIS A 360 4.57 32.69 -25.76
C HIS A 360 5.79 33.47 -26.21
N ALA A 361 5.57 34.58 -26.93
CA ALA A 361 6.66 35.49 -27.29
C ALA A 361 7.26 36.13 -26.02
N SER A 362 8.58 36.18 -25.98
CA SER A 362 9.36 36.84 -24.93
C SER A 362 10.30 37.88 -25.56
N ALA A 363 11.07 38.58 -24.74
CA ALA A 363 12.12 39.47 -25.24
C ALA A 363 13.04 38.71 -26.23
N PRO A 364 13.57 39.38 -27.27
CA PRO A 364 14.31 38.68 -28.32
C PRO A 364 15.55 37.94 -27.86
N TYR A 365 16.11 38.41 -26.75
CA TYR A 365 17.23 37.79 -26.07
C TYR A 365 16.86 37.60 -24.61
N LEU A 366 17.18 36.43 -24.06
CA LEU A 366 17.02 36.14 -22.64
C LEU A 366 18.33 35.59 -22.08
N ASN A 367 18.65 35.97 -20.85
CA ASN A 367 19.70 35.31 -20.08
C ASN A 367 19.17 34.08 -19.32
N ALA A 368 20.04 33.32 -18.64
CA ALA A 368 19.64 32.10 -17.95
C ALA A 368 18.55 32.32 -16.85
N PRO A 369 18.68 33.32 -15.96
CA PRO A 369 17.60 33.68 -15.02
C PRO A 369 16.26 34.01 -15.71
N GLN A 370 16.28 34.87 -16.74
CA GLN A 370 15.09 35.23 -17.51
C GLN A 370 14.48 34.01 -18.21
N ALA A 371 15.30 33.13 -18.76
CA ALA A 371 14.85 31.89 -19.39
C ALA A 371 14.14 30.96 -18.40
N LEU A 372 14.56 30.92 -17.13
CA LEU A 372 13.87 30.17 -16.08
C LEU A 372 12.53 30.83 -15.68
N ILE A 373 12.50 32.17 -15.54
CA ILE A 373 11.31 32.97 -15.23
C ILE A 373 10.23 32.81 -16.30
N HIS A 374 10.60 33.07 -17.56
CA HIS A 374 9.72 32.96 -18.74
C HIS A 374 9.56 31.52 -19.22
N SER A 375 10.31 30.58 -18.63
CA SER A 375 10.27 29.17 -18.97
C SER A 375 10.53 28.94 -20.47
N SER A 376 11.59 29.54 -21.02
CA SER A 376 11.99 29.40 -22.43
C SER A 376 12.57 28.01 -22.73
N ASN A 377 11.92 27.26 -23.61
CA ASN A 377 12.46 26.02 -24.19
C ASN A 377 13.64 26.31 -25.10
N ILE A 378 13.57 27.39 -25.90
CA ILE A 378 14.60 27.78 -26.87
C ILE A 378 15.94 28.03 -26.16
N VAL A 379 15.96 28.83 -25.10
CA VAL A 379 17.20 29.13 -24.37
C VAL A 379 17.70 27.94 -23.56
N THR A 380 16.79 27.18 -22.93
CA THR A 380 17.19 25.97 -22.20
C THR A 380 17.78 24.90 -23.14
N ALA A 381 17.25 24.75 -24.35
CA ALA A 381 17.80 23.86 -25.37
C ALA A 381 19.20 24.29 -25.82
N GLN A 382 19.45 25.60 -25.99
CA GLN A 382 20.79 26.12 -26.29
C GLN A 382 21.77 25.85 -25.14
N ILE A 383 21.36 26.06 -23.89
CA ILE A 383 22.19 25.75 -22.71
C ILE A 383 22.53 24.25 -22.65
N ALA A 384 21.54 23.38 -22.89
CA ALA A 384 21.76 21.93 -22.93
C ALA A 384 22.70 21.52 -24.08
N ASP A 385 22.59 22.17 -25.23
CA ASP A 385 23.45 21.94 -26.39
C ASP A 385 24.89 22.39 -26.16
N GLU A 386 25.09 23.57 -25.58
CA GLU A 386 26.42 24.09 -25.22
C GLU A 386 27.14 23.20 -24.19
N MET A 387 26.39 22.64 -23.23
CA MET A 387 26.91 21.68 -22.27
C MET A 387 27.20 20.30 -22.90
N GLY A 388 26.46 19.95 -23.94
CA GLY A 388 26.57 18.69 -24.67
C GLY A 388 25.72 17.56 -24.07
N PRO A 389 25.15 16.68 -24.92
CA PRO A 389 24.20 15.66 -24.50
C PRO A 389 24.79 14.62 -23.54
N ALA A 390 26.07 14.27 -23.69
CA ALA A 390 26.75 13.29 -22.83
C ALA A 390 26.89 13.80 -21.38
N VAL A 391 27.16 15.09 -21.21
CA VAL A 391 27.31 15.71 -19.89
C VAL A 391 25.95 15.79 -19.20
N LEU A 392 24.92 16.29 -19.89
CA LEU A 392 23.56 16.32 -19.37
C LEU A 392 23.09 14.92 -18.96
N ARG A 393 23.32 13.91 -19.81
CA ARG A 393 22.99 12.50 -19.53
C ARG A 393 23.63 12.02 -18.23
N ARG A 394 24.91 12.33 -18.01
CA ARG A 394 25.62 11.96 -16.78
C ARG A 394 24.95 12.57 -15.55
N TYR A 395 24.64 13.87 -15.56
CA TYR A 395 23.95 14.51 -14.43
C TYR A 395 22.58 13.90 -14.15
N MET A 396 21.81 13.60 -15.19
CA MET A 396 20.50 12.95 -15.02
C MET A 396 20.63 11.55 -14.39
N ILE A 397 21.68 10.78 -14.75
CA ILE A 397 22.01 9.50 -14.12
C ILE A 397 22.48 9.69 -12.66
N ASP A 398 23.29 10.72 -12.40
CA ASP A 398 23.78 11.06 -11.07
C ASP A 398 22.64 11.51 -10.13
N MET A 399 21.52 11.98 -10.68
CA MET A 399 20.28 12.25 -9.94
C MET A 399 19.34 11.03 -9.85
N GLY A 400 19.71 9.88 -10.43
CA GLY A 400 18.91 8.65 -10.41
C GLY A 400 17.68 8.68 -11.34
N MET A 401 17.70 9.48 -12.41
CA MET A 401 16.57 9.59 -13.35
C MET A 401 16.46 8.42 -14.34
N ASN A 402 17.51 7.60 -14.46
CA ASN A 402 17.57 6.47 -15.39
C ASN A 402 17.19 5.12 -14.74
N GLU A 403 16.81 5.13 -13.48
CA GLU A 403 16.50 3.92 -12.70
C GLU A 403 15.22 4.07 -11.88
N ARG A 404 14.69 2.94 -11.43
CA ARG A 404 13.50 2.91 -10.57
C ARG A 404 13.77 3.75 -9.31
N PRO A 405 12.81 4.56 -8.84
CA PRO A 405 13.03 5.41 -7.67
C PRO A 405 13.41 4.55 -6.45
N TYR A 406 14.30 5.08 -5.61
CA TYR A 406 14.65 4.42 -4.35
C TYR A 406 13.53 4.67 -3.35
N ILE A 407 12.89 3.59 -2.94
CA ILE A 407 11.84 3.55 -1.93
C ILE A 407 11.60 2.07 -1.57
N GLU A 408 11.09 1.80 -0.39
CA GLU A 408 10.80 0.46 0.10
C GLU A 408 9.67 -0.22 -0.68
N LEU A 409 8.75 0.58 -1.25
CA LEU A 409 7.58 0.06 -1.90
C LEU A 409 7.92 -0.83 -3.12
N PRO A 410 7.19 -1.94 -3.34
CA PRO A 410 7.46 -2.83 -4.47
C PRO A 410 7.04 -2.20 -5.80
N GLY A 411 5.98 -1.39 -5.79
CA GLY A 411 5.55 -0.59 -6.93
C GLY A 411 6.55 0.53 -7.21
N ARG A 412 7.45 0.30 -8.17
CA ARG A 412 8.45 1.29 -8.61
C ARG A 412 8.52 1.33 -10.12
N GLY A 413 8.04 2.40 -10.74
CA GLY A 413 8.03 2.59 -12.19
C GLY A 413 9.45 2.63 -12.75
N ALA A 414 9.70 1.89 -13.83
CA ALA A 414 10.95 2.03 -14.57
C ALA A 414 10.85 3.25 -15.50
N PRO A 415 11.81 4.19 -15.45
CA PRO A 415 11.82 5.33 -16.37
C PRO A 415 11.78 4.92 -17.84
N LEU A 416 11.09 5.71 -18.66
CA LEU A 416 11.23 5.62 -20.12
C LEU A 416 12.45 6.46 -20.50
N TRP A 417 13.48 5.79 -20.99
CA TRP A 417 14.81 6.38 -21.14
C TRP A 417 15.42 6.02 -22.51
N PRO A 418 15.95 7.00 -23.28
CA PRO A 418 16.62 6.75 -24.55
C PRO A 418 17.84 5.83 -24.37
N ARG A 419 17.92 4.77 -25.19
CA ARG A 419 19.04 3.82 -25.16
C ARG A 419 20.28 4.41 -25.82
N GLY A 420 21.45 3.92 -25.39
CA GLY A 420 22.74 4.33 -25.94
C GLY A 420 23.13 5.78 -25.59
N ASP A 421 23.97 6.34 -26.45
CA ASP A 421 24.39 7.73 -26.37
C ASP A 421 23.31 8.66 -26.91
N TRP A 422 23.18 9.82 -26.28
CA TRP A 422 22.19 10.81 -26.69
C TRP A 422 22.68 11.60 -27.89
N ALA A 423 21.89 11.59 -28.96
CA ALA A 423 22.05 12.52 -30.05
C ALA A 423 21.88 13.97 -29.55
N ARG A 424 22.44 14.94 -30.29
CA ARG A 424 22.35 16.37 -29.98
C ARG A 424 20.92 16.82 -29.67
N ILE A 425 19.96 16.43 -30.53
CA ILE A 425 18.55 16.77 -30.36
C ILE A 425 17.93 16.16 -29.09
N THR A 426 18.32 14.94 -28.72
CA THR A 426 17.87 14.29 -27.49
C THR A 426 18.35 15.06 -26.26
N GLY A 427 19.61 15.52 -26.26
CA GLY A 427 20.11 16.40 -25.20
C GLY A 427 19.31 17.69 -25.07
N MET A 428 18.99 18.34 -26.20
CA MET A 428 18.16 19.55 -26.21
C MET A 428 16.76 19.31 -25.64
N THR A 429 16.05 18.26 -26.09
CA THR A 429 14.68 17.98 -25.64
C THR A 429 14.62 17.57 -24.17
N VAL A 430 15.57 16.74 -23.73
CA VAL A 430 15.70 16.35 -22.33
C VAL A 430 16.01 17.57 -21.46
N GLY A 431 16.78 18.54 -21.98
CA GLY A 431 17.10 19.78 -21.28
C GLY A 431 15.87 20.53 -20.77
N PHE A 432 14.76 20.50 -21.52
CA PHE A 432 13.47 21.07 -21.11
C PHE A 432 12.41 20.01 -20.74
N GLY A 433 12.83 18.76 -20.51
CA GLY A 433 12.04 17.70 -19.89
C GLY A 433 11.16 16.86 -20.83
N HIS A 434 11.52 16.74 -22.11
CA HIS A 434 10.84 15.87 -23.08
C HIS A 434 11.79 14.80 -23.65
N GLY A 435 11.26 13.62 -23.98
CA GLY A 435 12.03 12.47 -24.45
C GLY A 435 12.54 11.55 -23.34
N ILE A 436 12.21 11.84 -22.08
CA ILE A 436 12.34 10.95 -20.93
C ILE A 436 11.09 11.02 -20.07
N ALA A 437 10.67 9.90 -19.50
CA ALA A 437 9.59 9.86 -18.53
C ALA A 437 10.06 9.27 -17.20
N VAL A 438 9.83 9.98 -16.10
CA VAL A 438 10.26 9.60 -14.75
C VAL A 438 9.10 9.69 -13.76
N THR A 439 9.26 9.10 -12.58
CA THR A 439 8.25 9.18 -11.52
C THR A 439 8.31 10.54 -10.80
N PRO A 440 7.20 11.02 -10.19
CA PRO A 440 7.25 12.18 -9.30
C PRO A 440 8.30 12.05 -8.18
N LEU A 441 8.55 10.83 -7.68
CA LEU A 441 9.57 10.60 -6.65
C LEU A 441 11.02 10.76 -7.17
N ASN A 442 11.30 10.37 -8.42
CA ASN A 442 12.60 10.66 -9.04
C ASN A 442 12.83 12.18 -9.12
N LEU A 443 11.80 12.93 -9.54
CA LEU A 443 11.87 14.40 -9.61
C LEU A 443 12.11 15.03 -8.23
N ALA A 444 11.40 14.57 -7.20
CA ALA A 444 11.61 15.03 -5.82
C ALA A 444 13.04 14.81 -5.33
N SER A 445 13.58 13.61 -5.57
CA SER A 445 14.94 13.25 -5.15
C SER A 445 16.00 14.10 -5.87
N ALA A 446 15.77 14.41 -7.15
CA ALA A 446 16.64 15.31 -7.92
C ALA A 446 16.59 16.76 -7.42
N TYR A 447 15.39 17.26 -7.10
CA TYR A 447 15.22 18.58 -6.50
C TYR A 447 15.87 18.67 -5.13
N ALA A 448 15.74 17.62 -4.29
CA ALA A 448 16.40 17.58 -3.00
C ALA A 448 17.92 17.72 -3.13
N ALA A 449 18.52 16.96 -4.05
CA ALA A 449 19.95 17.06 -4.35
C ALA A 449 20.35 18.46 -4.87
N MET A 450 19.48 19.13 -5.63
CA MET A 450 19.74 20.48 -6.15
C MET A 450 19.77 21.54 -5.06
N VAL A 451 18.96 21.42 -4.00
CA VAL A 451 18.76 22.50 -3.00
C VAL A 451 19.48 22.30 -1.67
N ASN A 452 19.93 21.08 -1.36
CA ASN A 452 20.50 20.70 -0.06
C ASN A 452 22.05 20.77 0.02
N GLY A 453 22.68 21.58 -0.82
CA GLY A 453 24.14 21.63 -0.93
C GLY A 453 24.72 20.59 -1.90
N GLY A 454 23.90 19.98 -2.76
CA GLY A 454 24.37 19.16 -3.88
C GLY A 454 24.46 17.65 -3.60
N VAL A 455 23.78 17.14 -2.56
CA VAL A 455 23.93 15.74 -2.11
C VAL A 455 22.65 14.96 -2.38
N TRP A 456 22.72 13.99 -3.29
CA TRP A 456 21.62 13.08 -3.54
C TRP A 456 21.58 11.97 -2.49
N ARG A 457 20.37 11.62 -2.04
CA ARG A 457 20.10 10.53 -1.08
C ARG A 457 18.93 9.68 -1.57
N PRO A 458 18.91 8.38 -1.26
CA PRO A 458 17.75 7.54 -1.56
C PRO A 458 16.56 7.99 -0.70
N ALA A 459 15.36 8.00 -1.28
CA ALA A 459 14.16 8.27 -0.52
C ALA A 459 13.76 7.04 0.31
N THR A 460 13.13 7.27 1.46
CA THR A 460 12.71 6.21 2.39
C THR A 460 11.39 6.53 3.08
N LEU A 461 10.59 5.50 3.31
CA LEU A 461 9.41 5.50 4.17
C LEU A 461 9.72 5.06 5.61
N GLN A 462 10.97 4.70 5.89
CA GLN A 462 11.42 4.38 7.23
C GLN A 462 11.79 5.67 7.96
N ARG A 463 11.39 5.77 9.23
CA ARG A 463 11.83 6.88 10.07
C ARG A 463 13.35 6.79 10.27
N VAL A 464 14.04 7.88 9.98
CA VAL A 464 15.48 8.00 10.11
C VAL A 464 15.79 8.80 11.38
N GLU A 465 16.57 8.22 12.27
CA GLU A 465 16.96 8.92 13.48
C GLU A 465 17.92 10.09 13.17
N PRO A 466 17.86 11.19 13.94
CA PRO A 466 18.78 12.31 13.77
C PRO A 466 20.24 11.85 13.73
N GLY A 467 21.02 12.38 12.78
CA GLY A 467 22.43 12.02 12.58
C GLY A 467 22.66 10.68 11.85
N HIS A 468 21.62 9.90 11.57
CA HIS A 468 21.73 8.59 10.92
C HIS A 468 21.25 8.59 9.46
N ALA A 469 21.21 9.78 8.84
CA ALA A 469 20.83 9.91 7.43
C ALA A 469 21.72 9.03 6.52
N PRO A 470 21.13 8.29 5.55
CA PRO A 470 21.88 7.40 4.68
C PRO A 470 22.95 8.18 3.93
N ARG A 471 24.16 7.63 3.81
CA ARG A 471 25.26 8.29 3.11
C ARG A 471 24.84 8.64 1.68
N GLY A 472 24.83 9.94 1.37
CA GLY A 472 24.51 10.43 0.04
C GLY A 472 25.71 10.43 -0.91
N ARG A 473 25.44 10.73 -2.19
CA ARG A 473 26.46 11.02 -3.20
C ARG A 473 26.37 12.48 -3.62
N ARG A 474 27.52 13.12 -3.84
CA ARG A 474 27.56 14.50 -4.34
C ARG A 474 27.27 14.51 -5.84
N VAL A 475 26.25 15.25 -6.24
CA VAL A 475 25.85 15.48 -7.63
C VAL A 475 26.21 16.89 -8.09
N PHE A 476 26.01 17.88 -7.22
CA PHE A 476 26.36 19.28 -7.47
C PHE A 476 27.37 19.78 -6.44
N LYS A 477 28.14 20.81 -6.82
CA LYS A 477 28.91 21.61 -5.88
C LYS A 477 27.95 22.36 -4.94
N ALA A 478 28.39 22.57 -3.70
CA ALA A 478 27.62 23.34 -2.72
C ALA A 478 27.33 24.78 -3.23
N SER A 479 28.27 25.39 -3.95
CA SER A 479 28.11 26.71 -4.57
C SER A 479 27.03 26.72 -5.65
N THR A 480 26.94 25.68 -6.47
CA THR A 480 25.88 25.54 -7.48
C THR A 480 24.52 25.40 -6.81
N SER A 481 24.43 24.57 -5.78
CA SER A 481 23.20 24.39 -5.02
C SER A 481 22.71 25.71 -4.37
N ALA A 482 23.61 26.45 -3.73
CA ALA A 482 23.30 27.77 -3.17
C ALA A 482 22.81 28.76 -4.24
N ARG A 483 23.44 28.78 -5.42
CA ARG A 483 23.00 29.62 -6.55
C ARG A 483 21.62 29.19 -7.07
N MET A 484 21.37 27.89 -7.16
CA MET A 484 20.06 27.38 -7.56
C MET A 484 18.96 27.72 -6.54
N ASN A 485 19.29 27.82 -5.26
CA ASN A 485 18.33 28.26 -4.25
C ASN A 485 17.83 29.69 -4.53
N GLN A 486 18.75 30.61 -4.88
CA GLN A 486 18.40 31.97 -5.29
C GLN A 486 17.55 31.97 -6.57
N LEU A 487 17.96 31.20 -7.59
CA LEU A 487 17.24 31.13 -8.86
C LEU A 487 15.82 30.54 -8.71
N LEU A 488 15.64 29.52 -7.87
CA LEU A 488 14.32 28.94 -7.61
C LEU A 488 13.40 29.89 -6.84
N ARG A 489 13.92 30.63 -5.86
CA ARG A 489 13.16 31.70 -5.18
C ARG A 489 12.77 32.78 -6.19
N MET A 490 13.70 33.23 -7.01
CA MET A 490 13.46 34.22 -8.06
C MET A 490 12.33 33.82 -9.02
N ILE A 491 12.24 32.54 -9.41
CA ILE A 491 11.14 32.07 -10.27
C ILE A 491 9.78 32.19 -9.56
N ALA A 492 9.73 31.95 -8.26
CA ALA A 492 8.51 32.09 -7.48
C ALA A 492 8.13 33.56 -7.26
N VAL A 493 9.08 34.47 -7.10
CA VAL A 493 8.80 35.91 -6.89
C VAL A 493 8.52 36.63 -8.21
N TYR A 494 9.37 36.44 -9.21
CA TYR A 494 9.35 37.23 -10.45
C TYR A 494 8.77 36.49 -11.66
N GLY A 495 8.57 35.17 -11.58
CA GLY A 495 8.22 34.36 -12.76
C GLY A 495 6.85 33.70 -12.73
N THR A 496 6.74 32.66 -13.55
CA THR A 496 5.53 31.84 -13.71
C THR A 496 5.09 31.08 -12.45
N GLY A 497 5.90 31.13 -11.38
CA GLY A 497 5.64 30.48 -10.09
C GLY A 497 4.94 31.35 -9.04
N ARG A 498 4.62 32.63 -9.32
CA ARG A 498 4.00 33.57 -8.35
C ARG A 498 2.77 33.05 -7.63
N ASN A 499 1.97 32.22 -8.29
CA ASN A 499 0.78 31.62 -7.71
C ASN A 499 1.08 30.53 -6.65
N ALA A 500 2.35 30.12 -6.51
CA ALA A 500 2.81 29.21 -5.46
C ALA A 500 3.45 29.93 -4.26
N ASP A 501 3.73 31.25 -4.37
CA ASP A 501 4.40 31.96 -3.28
C ASP A 501 3.47 32.07 -2.06
N ALA A 502 3.98 31.57 -0.93
CA ALA A 502 3.31 31.59 0.35
C ALA A 502 4.04 32.59 1.27
N PRO A 503 3.41 33.73 1.61
CA PRO A 503 4.04 34.78 2.42
C PRO A 503 4.67 34.23 3.70
N GLY A 504 5.90 34.66 3.97
CA GLY A 504 6.68 34.23 5.14
C GLY A 504 7.28 32.83 5.05
N PHE A 505 7.00 32.01 4.04
CA PHE A 505 7.56 30.66 3.91
C PHE A 505 8.69 30.54 2.89
N ARG A 506 8.98 31.63 2.15
CA ARG A 506 10.09 31.73 1.18
C ARG A 506 10.09 30.56 0.20
N VAL A 507 8.97 30.37 -0.50
CA VAL A 507 8.81 29.24 -1.43
C VAL A 507 9.61 29.52 -2.70
N GLY A 508 10.35 28.51 -3.19
CA GLY A 508 10.98 28.51 -4.50
C GLY A 508 10.51 27.31 -5.30
N GLY A 509 10.48 27.41 -6.63
CA GLY A 509 10.02 26.27 -7.42
C GLY A 509 9.83 26.54 -8.91
N LYS A 510 9.37 25.51 -9.62
CA LYS A 510 9.12 25.58 -11.06
C LYS A 510 7.85 24.85 -11.46
N THR A 511 7.06 25.51 -12.31
CA THR A 511 5.94 24.93 -13.05
C THR A 511 6.42 24.09 -14.23
N GLY A 512 5.77 22.95 -14.45
CA GLY A 512 5.86 22.11 -15.64
C GLY A 512 4.48 21.83 -16.21
N SER A 513 4.34 21.92 -17.52
CA SER A 513 3.14 21.48 -18.23
C SER A 513 3.61 20.75 -19.48
N ALA A 514 3.29 19.46 -19.55
CA ALA A 514 3.72 18.58 -20.62
C ALA A 514 2.49 17.94 -21.26
N GLU A 515 2.43 17.95 -22.59
CA GLU A 515 1.40 17.23 -23.32
C GLU A 515 1.62 15.72 -23.19
N LYS A 516 0.56 14.94 -23.10
CA LYS A 516 0.68 13.48 -22.96
C LYS A 516 0.99 12.84 -24.32
N PRO A 517 1.90 11.86 -24.38
CA PRO A 517 2.12 11.11 -25.62
C PRO A 517 0.87 10.28 -25.98
N GLY A 518 0.62 10.12 -27.28
CA GLY A 518 -0.45 9.34 -27.89
C GLY A 518 0.03 8.58 -29.12
N ALA A 519 -0.88 7.86 -29.78
CA ALA A 519 -0.53 6.95 -30.89
C ALA A 519 0.17 7.64 -32.08
N ASN A 520 -0.14 8.92 -32.34
CA ASN A 520 0.40 9.71 -33.44
C ASN A 520 1.19 10.95 -32.96
N GLY A 521 1.88 10.84 -31.82
CA GLY A 521 2.60 11.96 -31.18
C GLY A 521 1.84 12.55 -29.99
N TYR A 522 2.03 13.83 -29.68
CA TYR A 522 1.45 14.43 -28.47
C TYR A 522 -0.06 14.74 -28.60
N ARG A 523 -0.81 14.49 -27.52
CA ARG A 523 -2.23 14.84 -27.39
C ARG A 523 -2.36 16.26 -26.86
N LYS A 524 -2.72 17.19 -27.74
CA LYS A 524 -2.86 18.63 -27.41
C LYS A 524 -3.96 18.95 -26.36
N SER A 525 -4.90 18.03 -26.15
CA SER A 525 -5.99 18.17 -25.18
C SER A 525 -5.67 17.58 -23.80
N SER A 526 -4.68 16.72 -23.68
CA SER A 526 -4.35 15.99 -22.44
C SER A 526 -2.96 16.40 -21.95
N LEU A 527 -2.87 16.96 -20.75
CA LEU A 527 -1.61 17.45 -20.20
C LEU A 527 -1.39 16.99 -18.77
N VAL A 528 -0.12 16.96 -18.35
CA VAL A 528 0.30 16.76 -16.97
C VAL A 528 0.78 18.10 -16.43
N ALA A 529 0.12 18.61 -15.39
CA ALA A 529 0.47 19.87 -14.75
C ALA A 529 1.20 19.59 -13.43
N THR A 530 2.49 19.94 -13.37
CA THR A 530 3.35 19.68 -12.20
C THR A 530 3.90 20.99 -11.63
N PHE A 531 3.98 21.11 -10.31
CA PHE A 531 4.79 22.10 -9.62
C PHE A 531 5.78 21.39 -8.71
N ALA A 532 7.06 21.69 -8.89
CA ALA A 532 8.14 21.22 -8.02
C ALA A 532 8.65 22.39 -7.19
N ALA A 533 8.45 22.31 -5.87
CA ALA A 533 8.80 23.36 -4.91
C ALA A 533 9.88 22.88 -3.94
N ALA A 534 10.62 23.83 -3.40
CA ALA A 534 11.41 23.66 -2.18
C ALA A 534 11.12 24.84 -1.23
N PHE A 535 11.20 24.58 0.07
CA PHE A 535 11.05 25.61 1.09
C PHE A 535 11.71 25.19 2.43
N PRO A 536 12.06 26.18 3.28
CA PRO A 536 12.20 27.60 2.95
C PRO A 536 13.50 27.85 2.15
N MET A 537 13.53 28.78 1.18
CA MET A 537 14.65 28.87 0.25
C MET A 537 15.97 29.42 0.81
N ASP A 538 15.94 30.12 1.93
CA ASP A 538 17.12 30.58 2.68
C ASP A 538 17.85 29.41 3.37
N GLN A 539 17.12 28.37 3.76
CA GLN A 539 17.66 27.12 4.28
C GLN A 539 16.75 25.94 3.87
N PRO A 540 16.86 25.43 2.62
CA PRO A 540 15.93 24.44 2.11
C PRO A 540 15.94 23.17 2.96
N ARG A 541 14.75 22.77 3.41
CA ARG A 541 14.57 21.55 4.20
C ARG A 541 13.60 20.56 3.56
N TYR A 542 12.63 21.06 2.81
CA TYR A 542 11.59 20.23 2.21
C TYR A 542 11.46 20.47 0.72
N VAL A 543 11.23 19.40 -0.01
CA VAL A 543 10.78 19.42 -1.41
C VAL A 543 9.33 18.97 -1.45
N VAL A 544 8.51 19.71 -2.20
CA VAL A 544 7.09 19.37 -2.43
C VAL A 544 6.87 19.21 -3.92
N ILE A 545 6.33 18.06 -4.32
CA ILE A 545 5.86 17.85 -5.70
C ILE A 545 4.34 17.79 -5.66
N ILE A 546 3.68 18.60 -6.49
CA ILE A 546 2.25 18.52 -6.75
C ILE A 546 2.05 18.30 -8.24
N MET A 547 1.30 17.27 -8.60
CA MET A 547 0.99 16.94 -9.98
C MET A 547 -0.49 16.61 -10.16
N LEU A 548 -1.06 17.13 -11.24
CA LEU A 548 -2.43 16.88 -11.68
C LEU A 548 -2.38 16.29 -13.09
N ASP A 549 -3.07 15.17 -13.27
CA ASP A 549 -3.20 14.46 -14.55
C ASP A 549 -4.49 14.89 -15.24
N GLU A 550 -4.35 15.44 -16.44
CA GLU A 550 -5.43 15.96 -17.29
C GLU A 550 -6.37 16.96 -16.59
N PRO A 551 -5.85 18.04 -15.98
CA PRO A 551 -6.70 19.09 -15.45
C PRO A 551 -7.44 19.81 -16.59
N GLN A 552 -8.72 20.07 -16.36
CA GLN A 552 -9.60 20.82 -17.25
C GLN A 552 -9.54 22.32 -16.94
N GLY A 553 -9.79 23.14 -17.97
CA GLY A 553 -9.91 24.58 -17.78
C GLY A 553 -11.28 24.91 -17.17
N THR A 554 -11.30 25.35 -15.91
CA THR A 554 -12.54 25.72 -15.21
C THR A 554 -12.55 27.21 -14.89
N ALA A 555 -13.69 27.76 -14.50
CA ALA A 555 -13.76 29.16 -14.07
C ALA A 555 -12.78 29.46 -12.92
N ALA A 556 -12.58 28.50 -12.02
CA ALA A 556 -11.65 28.61 -10.90
C ALA A 556 -10.17 28.63 -11.32
N SER A 557 -9.82 28.07 -12.47
CA SER A 557 -8.48 28.15 -13.06
C SER A 557 -8.36 29.23 -14.15
N SER A 558 -9.33 30.13 -14.25
CA SER A 558 -9.42 31.12 -15.35
C SER A 558 -9.37 30.46 -16.73
N PHE A 559 -9.98 29.28 -16.84
CA PHE A 559 -10.00 28.40 -18.01
C PHE A 559 -8.61 27.92 -18.47
N GLN A 560 -7.59 28.08 -17.63
CA GLN A 560 -6.24 27.63 -17.87
C GLN A 560 -6.04 26.19 -17.40
N ARG A 561 -5.21 25.45 -18.14
CA ARG A 561 -4.85 24.06 -17.81
C ARG A 561 -3.42 23.93 -17.26
N THR A 562 -2.61 24.99 -17.34
CA THR A 562 -1.20 24.93 -16.96
C THR A 562 -0.99 24.87 -15.45
N ALA A 563 0.18 24.37 -15.03
CA ALA A 563 0.51 24.20 -13.61
C ALA A 563 0.51 25.51 -12.81
N ALA A 564 0.73 26.66 -13.44
CA ALA A 564 0.68 27.96 -12.78
C ALA A 564 -0.72 28.30 -12.21
N TRP A 565 -1.78 27.75 -12.80
CA TRP A 565 -3.16 28.02 -12.40
C TRP A 565 -3.79 26.87 -11.61
N ASN A 566 -3.17 25.69 -11.63
CA ASN A 566 -3.73 24.47 -11.05
C ASN A 566 -2.87 23.93 -9.90
N ALA A 567 -1.62 23.54 -10.17
CA ALA A 567 -0.72 22.94 -9.19
C ALA A 567 -0.07 23.97 -8.24
N ALA A 568 0.30 25.15 -8.75
CA ALA A 568 0.91 26.21 -7.96
C ALA A 568 -0.01 26.72 -6.81
N PRO A 569 -1.31 26.99 -7.04
CA PRO A 569 -2.22 27.36 -5.94
C PRO A 569 -2.36 26.31 -4.84
N ILE A 570 -2.22 25.01 -5.17
CA ILE A 570 -2.22 23.94 -4.16
C ILE A 570 -1.01 24.10 -3.25
N VAL A 571 0.18 24.33 -3.80
CA VAL A 571 1.42 24.57 -3.03
C VAL A 571 1.26 25.80 -2.12
N LYS A 572 0.71 26.90 -2.64
CA LYS A 572 0.47 28.13 -1.88
C LYS A 572 -0.40 27.92 -0.64
N ARG A 573 -1.41 27.04 -0.72
CA ARG A 573 -2.28 26.71 0.43
C ARG A 573 -1.70 25.63 1.33
N LEU A 574 -0.99 24.68 0.75
CA LEU A 574 -0.41 23.55 1.47
C LEU A 574 0.75 23.98 2.39
N ILE A 575 1.71 24.74 1.87
CA ILE A 575 2.93 25.10 2.62
C ILE A 575 2.63 25.79 3.95
N PRO A 576 1.72 26.79 4.04
CA PRO A 576 1.33 27.39 5.31
C PRO A 576 0.74 26.43 6.33
N ARG A 577 0.07 25.35 5.87
CA ARG A 577 -0.52 24.34 6.76
C ARG A 577 0.54 23.37 7.30
N ILE A 578 1.51 22.98 6.46
CA ILE A 578 2.53 21.98 6.83
C ILE A 578 3.77 22.60 7.45
N GLY A 579 4.12 23.84 7.10
CA GLY A 579 5.34 24.51 7.55
C GLY A 579 5.50 24.50 9.07
N PRO A 580 4.52 25.00 9.85
CA PRO A 580 4.61 24.99 11.31
C PRO A 580 4.68 23.58 11.91
N GLN A 581 4.03 22.59 11.29
CA GLN A 581 4.08 21.19 11.73
C GLN A 581 5.47 20.58 11.52
N LEU A 582 6.17 21.05 10.50
CA LEU A 582 7.54 20.70 10.11
C LEU A 582 8.60 21.60 10.77
N GLY A 583 8.22 22.51 11.66
CA GLY A 583 9.15 23.41 12.34
C GLY A 583 9.62 24.62 11.52
N VAL A 584 9.00 24.89 10.36
CA VAL A 584 9.23 26.09 9.56
C VAL A 584 8.14 27.12 9.88
N LEU A 585 8.50 28.15 10.63
CA LEU A 585 7.59 29.25 10.94
C LEU A 585 7.61 30.32 9.85
N PRO A 586 6.49 31.03 9.62
CA PRO A 586 6.46 32.16 8.72
C PRO A 586 7.33 33.29 9.27
N ASP A 587 8.17 33.87 8.42
CA ASP A 587 9.03 35.03 8.71
C ASP A 587 9.07 35.90 7.46
N GLU A 588 8.38 37.04 7.48
CA GLU A 588 8.35 38.00 6.36
C GLU A 588 9.56 38.95 6.36
N SER A 589 10.33 38.99 7.45
CA SER A 589 11.53 39.81 7.58
C SER A 589 12.78 39.13 7.02
N ARG A 590 12.68 37.84 6.68
CA ARG A 590 13.76 37.01 6.17
C ARG A 590 13.39 36.46 4.80
N ASP A 591 14.31 36.59 3.86
CA ASP A 591 14.30 35.91 2.57
C ASP A 591 15.75 35.60 2.15
N ILE A 592 15.92 34.80 1.11
CA ILE A 592 17.22 34.62 0.48
C ILE A 592 17.59 35.89 -0.30
N ASP A 593 18.87 36.29 -0.23
CA ASP A 593 19.37 37.47 -0.94
C ASP A 593 19.31 37.25 -2.46
N LEU A 594 18.58 38.13 -3.15
CA LEU A 594 18.42 38.15 -4.60
C LEU A 594 19.01 39.42 -5.25
N THR A 595 19.67 40.29 -4.49
CA THR A 595 20.11 41.61 -4.96
C THR A 595 21.09 41.53 -6.14
N ASP A 596 21.86 40.44 -6.25
CA ASP A 596 22.78 40.22 -7.38
C ASP A 596 22.09 39.66 -8.64
N LEU A 597 20.89 39.11 -8.52
CA LEU A 597 20.12 38.56 -9.63
C LEU A 597 19.01 39.49 -10.12
N GLU A 598 18.46 40.36 -9.26
CA GLU A 598 17.37 41.29 -9.58
C GLU A 598 17.62 42.11 -10.86
N PRO A 599 18.81 42.74 -11.02
CA PRO A 599 19.11 43.53 -12.21
C PRO A 599 19.13 42.70 -13.50
N LEU A 600 19.37 41.39 -13.40
CA LEU A 600 19.41 40.48 -14.55
C LEU A 600 18.03 40.18 -15.11
N VAL A 601 16.97 40.40 -14.34
CA VAL A 601 15.60 40.03 -14.71
C VAL A 601 14.68 41.24 -14.89
N GLY A 602 15.26 42.45 -14.83
CA GLY A 602 14.51 43.71 -14.98
C GLY A 602 13.67 44.08 -13.77
N GLY A 603 13.93 43.48 -12.60
CA GLY A 603 13.42 43.96 -11.31
C GLY A 603 14.39 44.98 -10.75
N GLY A 604 14.06 46.26 -10.86
CA GLY A 604 14.93 47.34 -10.39
C GLY A 604 14.65 48.65 -11.11
N GLY A 605 13.58 49.32 -10.69
CA GLY A 605 13.24 50.69 -11.08
C GLY A 605 11.73 50.91 -11.19
N ASP A 606 11.09 51.20 -10.06
CA ASP A 606 10.10 52.29 -10.04
C ASP A 606 10.85 53.62 -10.15
#